data_AF-A0A7C7ITS5-F1
#
_entry.id   AF-A0A7C7ITS5-F1
#
_cell.length_a   1.000
_cell.length_b   1.000
_cell.length_c   1.000
_cell.angle_alpha   90.00
_cell.angle_beta   90.00
_cell.angle_gamma   90.00
#
_symmetry.space_group_name_H-M   'P 1'
#
loop_
_entity.id
_entity.type
_entity.pdbx_description
1 polymer ?
#
loop_
_entity_poly.entity_id
_entity_poly.type
_entity_poly.pdbx_seq_one_letter_code
_entity_poly.pdbx_strand_id
1 'polypeptide(L)'
;MSKKPENNRNSIGRFVAGSSGNPNGRPLGSKNKFTTLRNAFIETFEELGGVDNLVEWARCNQTEFYRMLSRLLPREVEATVVSQSSLVEALMEVEDYVKYERECSSSK
;
A
#
# COMPACT_ATOMS: atom_id res chain seq x y z
N MET A 1 19.84 36.49 21.63
CA MET A 1 20.03 35.71 20.38
C MET A 1 20.53 34.33 20.76
N SER A 2 19.69 33.30 20.75
CA SER A 2 20.10 31.95 21.15
C SER A 2 20.88 31.28 20.02
N LYS A 3 22.12 30.86 20.33
CA LYS A 3 23.02 30.18 19.39
C LYS A 3 22.35 28.89 18.87
N LYS A 4 22.37 28.70 17.55
CA LYS A 4 21.95 27.46 16.88
C LYS A 4 22.94 26.34 17.26
N PRO A 5 22.49 25.14 17.67
CA PRO A 5 23.42 24.04 17.90
C PRO A 5 24.06 23.65 16.56
N GLU A 6 25.39 23.55 16.54
CA GLU A 6 26.19 23.25 15.33
C GLU A 6 25.91 21.85 14.75
N ASN A 7 25.32 20.94 15.54
CA ASN A 7 24.93 19.61 15.10
C ASN A 7 23.69 19.12 15.87
N ASN A 8 22.65 18.71 15.15
CA ASN A 8 21.37 18.19 15.71
C ASN A 8 21.33 16.65 15.78
N ARG A 9 22.51 16.00 15.68
CA ARG A 9 22.67 14.55 15.73
C ARG A 9 23.47 14.11 16.97
N ASN A 10 23.12 12.97 17.54
CA ASN A 10 23.88 12.33 18.62
C ASN A 10 25.15 11.66 18.08
N SER A 11 25.97 11.10 18.97
CA SER A 11 27.22 10.39 18.62
C SER A 11 27.04 9.18 17.69
N ILE A 12 25.81 8.69 17.52
CA ILE A 12 25.43 7.55 16.66
C ILE A 12 24.84 8.07 15.32
N GLY A 13 24.80 9.39 15.11
CA GLY A 13 24.26 10.02 13.90
C GLY A 13 22.73 10.14 13.86
N ARG A 14 22.02 9.77 14.93
CA ARG A 14 20.56 9.94 15.02
C ARG A 14 20.19 11.36 15.42
N PHE A 15 19.10 11.87 14.82
CA PHE A 15 18.54 13.16 15.18
C PHE A 15 18.09 13.20 16.65
N VAL A 16 18.42 14.28 17.36
CA VAL A 16 18.02 14.50 18.75
C VAL A 16 16.71 15.28 18.78
N ALA A 17 15.64 14.69 19.32
CA ALA A 17 14.35 15.37 19.48
C ALA A 17 14.52 16.67 20.30
N GLY A 18 13.89 17.76 19.86
CA GLY A 18 14.02 19.09 20.48
C GLY A 18 15.25 19.91 20.04
N SER A 19 16.17 19.33 19.26
CA SER A 19 17.35 20.04 18.72
C SER A 19 17.13 20.63 17.32
N SER A 20 15.91 20.52 16.75
CA SER A 20 15.55 21.20 15.50
C SER A 20 15.54 22.72 15.68
N GLY A 21 15.68 23.46 14.58
CA GLY A 21 15.52 24.92 14.57
C GLY A 21 14.13 25.41 15.05
N ASN A 22 13.20 24.48 15.27
CA ASN A 22 11.97 24.68 16.00
C ASN A 22 11.92 23.67 17.18
N PRO A 23 12.26 24.07 18.42
CA PRO A 23 12.28 23.19 19.58
C PRO A 23 10.87 22.69 19.99
N ASN A 24 9.81 23.42 19.62
CA ASN A 24 8.41 23.03 19.88
C ASN A 24 7.86 22.03 18.84
N GLY A 25 8.63 21.70 17.80
CA GLY A 25 8.20 20.80 16.75
C GLY A 25 7.04 21.33 15.90
N ARG A 26 6.44 20.45 15.10
CA ARG A 26 5.24 20.79 14.32
C ARG A 26 4.11 21.16 15.29
N PRO A 27 3.42 22.31 15.12
CA PRO A 27 2.36 22.72 16.02
C PRO A 27 1.29 21.64 16.17
N LEU A 28 0.90 21.36 17.41
CA LEU A 28 -0.15 20.40 17.72
C LEU A 28 -1.45 20.84 17.04
N GLY A 29 -2.15 19.90 16.39
CA GLY A 29 -3.39 20.17 15.65
C GLY A 29 -3.22 20.77 14.25
N SER A 30 -1.98 21.02 13.79
CA SER A 30 -1.77 21.49 12.41
C SER A 30 -2.23 20.45 11.38
N LYS A 31 -3.23 20.81 10.57
CA LYS A 31 -3.77 19.94 9.51
C LYS A 31 -2.67 19.58 8.49
N ASN A 32 -2.66 18.32 8.07
CA ASN A 32 -1.79 17.90 6.96
C ASN A 32 -2.37 18.41 5.64
N LYS A 33 -1.56 19.16 4.88
CA LYS A 33 -1.95 19.71 3.56
C LYS A 33 -2.50 18.64 2.62
N PHE A 34 -1.89 17.45 2.61
CA PHE A 34 -2.33 16.34 1.77
C PHE A 34 -3.72 15.85 2.17
N THR A 35 -3.97 15.67 3.47
CA THR A 35 -5.29 15.28 3.99
C THR A 35 -6.35 16.34 3.69
N THR A 36 -6.01 17.62 3.87
CA THR A 36 -6.93 18.72 3.55
C THR A 36 -7.27 18.76 2.07
N LEU A 37 -6.29 18.61 1.19
CA LEU A 37 -6.50 18.56 -0.25
C LEU A 37 -7.39 17.36 -0.65
N ARG A 38 -7.08 16.17 -0.11
CA ARG A 38 -7.88 14.96 -0.36
C ARG A 38 -9.35 15.17 0.00
N ASN A 39 -9.63 15.74 1.18
CA ASN A 39 -11.00 15.95 1.63
C ASN A 39 -11.74 16.94 0.71
N ALA A 40 -11.10 18.05 0.35
CA ALA A 40 -11.70 19.04 -0.56
C ALA A 40 -12.06 18.42 -1.93
N PHE A 41 -11.21 17.53 -2.45
CA PHE A 41 -11.50 16.81 -3.69
C PHE A 41 -12.67 15.83 -3.55
N ILE A 42 -12.76 15.11 -2.43
CA ILE A 42 -13.90 14.20 -2.18
C ILE A 42 -15.19 15.00 -2.04
N GLU A 43 -15.18 16.09 -1.27
CA GLU A 43 -16.35 16.97 -1.11
C GLU A 43 -16.82 17.53 -2.46
N THR A 44 -15.89 18.03 -3.29
CA THR A 44 -16.21 18.53 -4.64
C THR A 44 -16.76 17.43 -5.55
N PHE A 45 -16.25 16.19 -5.43
CA PHE A 45 -16.73 15.05 -6.22
C PHE A 45 -18.19 14.72 -5.88
N GLU A 46 -18.53 14.68 -4.59
CA GLU A 46 -19.91 14.44 -4.15
C GLU A 46 -20.84 15.59 -4.59
N GLU A 47 -20.39 16.85 -4.48
CA GLU A 47 -21.16 18.03 -4.95
C GLU A 47 -21.45 18.00 -6.45
N LEU A 48 -20.55 17.43 -7.26
CA LEU A 48 -20.73 17.27 -8.71
C LEU A 48 -21.68 16.12 -9.08
N GLY A 49 -22.27 15.41 -8.10
CA GLY A 49 -23.16 14.27 -8.33
C GLY A 49 -22.47 12.91 -8.19
N GLY A 50 -21.25 12.89 -7.66
CA GLY A 50 -20.56 11.69 -7.21
C GLY A 50 -20.47 10.60 -8.27
N VAL A 51 -20.77 9.37 -7.84
CA VAL A 51 -20.63 8.17 -8.67
C VAL A 51 -21.59 8.19 -9.86
N ASP A 52 -22.80 8.70 -9.72
CA ASP A 52 -23.80 8.67 -10.79
C ASP A 52 -23.35 9.52 -11.99
N ASN A 53 -22.89 10.75 -11.73
CA ASN A 53 -22.33 11.61 -12.79
C ASN A 53 -21.05 11.00 -13.39
N LEU A 54 -20.20 10.36 -12.56
CA LEU A 54 -19.03 9.64 -13.07
C LEU A 54 -19.42 8.49 -14.01
N VAL A 55 -20.48 7.74 -13.70
CA VAL A 55 -21.00 6.66 -14.55
C VAL A 55 -21.56 7.22 -15.85
N GLU A 56 -22.35 8.29 -15.81
CA GLU A 56 -22.87 8.95 -17.02
C GLU A 56 -21.74 9.43 -17.93
N TRP A 57 -20.73 10.10 -17.38
CA TRP A 57 -19.54 10.52 -18.12
C TRP A 57 -18.74 9.34 -18.68
N ALA A 58 -18.54 8.28 -17.89
CA ALA A 58 -17.74 7.11 -18.27
C ALA A 58 -18.39 6.31 -19.41
N ARG A 59 -19.74 6.28 -19.49
CA ARG A 59 -20.45 5.65 -20.62
C ARG A 59 -20.06 6.27 -21.96
N CYS A 60 -19.84 7.58 -21.99
CA CYS A 60 -19.42 8.33 -23.18
C CYS A 60 -17.88 8.35 -23.38
N ASN A 61 -17.10 8.11 -22.32
CA ASN A 61 -15.64 8.29 -22.31
C ASN A 61 -14.88 7.07 -21.75
N GLN A 62 -15.25 5.87 -22.21
CA GLN A 62 -14.75 4.60 -21.63
C GLN A 62 -13.22 4.49 -21.64
N THR A 63 -12.56 4.91 -22.73
CA THR A 63 -11.10 4.84 -22.84
C THR A 63 -10.40 5.71 -21.78
N GLU A 64 -10.89 6.93 -21.55
CA GLU A 64 -10.32 7.82 -20.52
C GLU A 64 -10.58 7.25 -19.12
N PHE A 65 -11.79 6.74 -18.88
CA PHE A 65 -12.15 6.12 -17.62
C PHE A 65 -11.19 4.97 -17.25
N TYR A 66 -10.98 4.02 -18.16
CA TYR A 66 -10.07 2.89 -17.89
C TYR A 66 -8.61 3.32 -17.76
N ARG A 67 -8.18 4.38 -18.48
CA ARG A 67 -6.84 4.94 -18.34
C ARG A 67 -6.62 5.65 -17.00
N MET A 68 -7.67 6.21 -16.40
CA MET A 68 -7.62 6.73 -15.03
C MET A 68 -7.61 5.59 -14.01
N LEU A 69 -8.50 4.60 -14.19
CA LEU A 69 -8.60 3.43 -13.31
C LEU A 69 -7.26 2.69 -13.18
N SER A 70 -6.55 2.47 -14.29
CA SER A 70 -5.26 1.79 -14.29
C SER A 70 -4.17 2.52 -13.49
N ARG A 71 -4.31 3.83 -13.26
CA ARG A 71 -3.38 4.63 -12.43
C ARG A 71 -3.74 4.62 -10.95
N LEU A 72 -5.01 4.35 -10.62
CA LEU A 72 -5.50 4.25 -9.25
C LEU A 72 -5.17 2.88 -8.64
N LEU A 73 -5.10 1.84 -9.47
CA LEU A 73 -4.71 0.52 -9.01
C LEU A 73 -3.22 0.50 -8.58
N PRO A 74 -2.88 -0.15 -7.46
CA PRO A 74 -1.49 -0.40 -7.09
C PRO A 74 -0.75 -1.09 -8.24
N ARG A 75 0.44 -0.59 -8.60
CA ARG A 75 1.25 -1.12 -9.71
C ARG A 75 1.98 -2.40 -9.33
N GLU A 76 2.32 -2.53 -8.07
CA GLU A 76 3.08 -3.66 -7.51
C GLU A 76 2.34 -4.12 -6.26
N VAL A 77 1.95 -5.39 -6.26
CA VAL A 77 1.45 -6.07 -5.06
C VAL A 77 2.63 -6.91 -4.55
N GLU A 78 3.43 -6.34 -3.65
CA GLU A 78 4.40 -7.14 -2.89
C GLU A 78 3.64 -8.00 -1.88
N ALA A 79 3.18 -9.17 -2.32
CA ALA A 79 2.61 -10.17 -1.45
C ALA A 79 3.75 -11.04 -0.91
N THR A 80 4.13 -10.82 0.34
CA THR A 80 4.94 -11.80 1.08
C THR A 80 4.06 -12.99 1.41
N VAL A 81 4.06 -14.00 0.53
CA VAL A 81 3.37 -15.26 0.78
C VAL A 81 4.21 -16.08 1.76
N VAL A 82 3.84 -16.03 3.03
CA VAL A 82 4.34 -16.97 4.04
C VAL A 82 3.54 -18.25 3.87
N SER A 83 4.07 -19.20 3.08
CA SER A 83 3.53 -20.55 3.04
C SER A 83 3.76 -21.21 4.40
N GLN A 84 2.70 -21.74 5.01
CA GLN A 84 2.83 -22.50 6.25
C GLN A 84 3.36 -23.93 6.02
N SER A 85 3.24 -24.44 4.79
CA SER A 85 3.83 -25.71 4.38
C SER A 85 5.14 -25.48 3.62
N SER A 86 6.12 -26.33 3.91
CA SER A 86 7.39 -26.33 3.18
C SER A 86 7.23 -26.96 1.80
N LEU A 87 8.06 -26.56 0.83
CA LEU A 87 8.07 -27.19 -0.50
C LEU A 87 8.34 -28.70 -0.44
N VAL A 88 9.08 -29.15 0.58
CA VAL A 88 9.36 -30.57 0.81
C VAL A 88 8.09 -31.32 1.20
N GLU A 89 7.25 -30.73 2.05
CA GLU A 89 5.98 -31.32 2.48
C GLU A 89 5.01 -31.49 1.31
N ALA A 90 4.90 -30.46 0.46
CA ALA A 90 4.09 -30.54 -0.76
C ALA A 90 4.61 -31.60 -1.75
N LEU A 91 5.93 -31.77 -1.89
CA LEU A 91 6.52 -32.79 -2.76
C LEU A 91 6.29 -34.22 -2.24
N MET A 92 6.36 -34.42 -0.91
CA MET A 92 6.05 -35.71 -0.29
C MET A 92 4.59 -36.09 -0.52
N GLU A 93 3.64 -35.15 -0.41
CA GLU A 93 2.22 -35.41 -0.70
C GLU A 93 2.00 -35.83 -2.16
N VAL A 94 2.67 -35.20 -3.12
CA VAL A 94 2.58 -35.57 -4.54
C VAL A 94 3.20 -36.94 -4.80
N GLU A 95 4.35 -37.24 -4.20
CA GLU A 95 5.02 -38.54 -4.33
C GLU A 95 4.20 -39.67 -3.73
N ASP A 96 3.60 -39.46 -2.56
CA ASP A 96 2.73 -40.43 -1.90
C ASP A 96 1.46 -40.68 -2.75
N TYR A 97 0.89 -39.65 -3.37
CA TYR A 97 -0.25 -39.80 -4.28
C TYR A 97 0.13 -40.57 -5.55
N VAL A 98 1.27 -40.24 -6.17
CA VAL A 98 1.77 -40.93 -7.37
C VAL A 98 2.10 -42.40 -7.08
N LYS A 99 2.57 -42.69 -5.87
CA LYS A 99 2.84 -44.06 -5.42
C LYS A 99 1.54 -44.85 -5.24
N TYR A 100 0.54 -44.25 -4.61
CA TYR A 100 -0.77 -44.86 -4.42
C TYR A 100 -1.46 -45.23 -5.75
N GLU A 101 -1.41 -44.34 -6.75
CA GLU A 101 -1.94 -44.59 -8.10
C GLU A 101 -1.24 -45.78 -8.79
N ARG A 102 0.09 -45.92 -8.63
CA ARG A 102 0.85 -47.03 -9.20
C ARG A 102 0.52 -48.37 -8.55
N GLU A 103 0.32 -48.38 -7.23
CA GLU A 103 -0.04 -49.58 -6.49
C GLU A 103 -1.46 -50.07 -6.85
N CYS A 104 -2.40 -49.15 -7.10
CA CYS A 104 -3.76 -49.50 -7.52
C CYS A 104 -3.82 -50.08 -8.96
N SER A 105 -2.95 -49.62 -9.86
CA SER A 105 -2.88 -50.10 -11.24
C SER A 105 -2.12 -51.43 -11.41
N SER A 106 -1.37 -51.86 -10.38
CA SER A 106 -0.59 -53.12 -10.42
C SER A 106 -1.34 -54.32 -9.81
N SER A 107 -2.58 -54.13 -9.35
CA SER A 107 -3.40 -55.17 -8.69
C SER A 107 -4.59 -55.65 -9.55
N LYS A 108 -4.56 -55.41 -10.87
CA LYS A 108 -5.42 -56.04 -11.90
C LYS A 108 -4.56 -56.87 -12.83
#